data_AF-A0A946MGT0-F1
#
_entry.id   AF-A0A946MGT0-F1
#
_cell.length_a   1.000
_cell.length_b   1.000
_cell.length_c   1.000
_cell.angle_alpha   90.00
_cell.angle_beta   90.00
_cell.angle_gamma   90.00
#
_symmetry.space_group_name_H-M   'P 1'
#
loop_
_entity.id
_entity.type
_entity.pdbx_description
1 polymer ?
#
loop_
_entity_poly.entity_id
_entity_poly.type
_entity_poly.pdbx_seq_one_letter_code
_entity_poly.pdbx_strand_id
1 'polypeptide(L)'
;MNLKWGFVFNVIKKKKPTWTAGFPVTTNKGVFVLPENLTPPDNASYLTAKGFCLTSAVWMMVATLIGLVAAIELVAPDLTANIAWLLFSRLRPIHVNLVLFGFVTPGLLASAFYFVPRLLRTGLYSEKLGILTVVLWNIALVALMISLAAGFTQGREYAEMIWPIDVAIVFVFGLVFFNFAMT
;
A
#
# COMPACT_ATOMS: atom_id res chain seq x y z
N MET A 1 -44.69 -13.11 46.39
CA MET A 1 -43.27 -13.17 46.77
C MET A 1 -42.45 -13.01 45.49
N ASN A 2 -42.15 -11.76 45.08
CA ASN A 2 -41.49 -11.42 43.80
C ASN A 2 -40.17 -10.71 44.10
N LEU A 3 -39.04 -11.36 43.83
CA LEU A 3 -37.69 -10.84 44.04
C LEU A 3 -37.37 -9.72 43.03
N LYS A 4 -36.96 -8.56 43.56
CA LYS A 4 -36.51 -7.39 42.78
C LYS A 4 -35.10 -7.62 42.22
N TRP A 5 -35.01 -8.09 40.97
CA TRP A 5 -33.78 -8.15 40.18
C TRP A 5 -33.27 -6.78 39.66
N GLY A 6 -33.80 -5.66 40.17
CA GLY A 6 -33.49 -4.31 39.67
C GLY A 6 -32.18 -3.69 40.16
N PHE A 7 -31.51 -4.27 41.17
CA PHE A 7 -30.37 -3.61 41.80
C PHE A 7 -29.02 -3.90 41.09
N VAL A 8 -28.87 -5.09 40.49
CA VAL A 8 -27.60 -5.52 39.89
C VAL A 8 -27.29 -4.77 38.58
N PHE A 9 -28.31 -4.42 37.79
CA PHE A 9 -28.13 -3.71 36.53
C PHE A 9 -27.86 -2.21 36.67
N ASN A 10 -28.04 -1.62 37.85
CA ASN A 10 -27.84 -0.18 38.05
C ASN A 10 -26.38 0.19 38.37
N VAL A 11 -25.56 -0.79 38.78
CA VAL A 11 -24.14 -0.55 39.15
C VAL A 11 -23.22 -0.51 37.92
N ILE A 12 -23.62 -1.09 36.78
CA ILE A 12 -22.76 -1.20 35.58
C ILE A 12 -22.79 0.09 34.72
N LYS A 13 -23.71 1.04 34.98
CA LYS A 13 -23.89 2.22 34.12
C LYS A 13 -23.07 3.47 34.48
N LYS A 14 -22.11 3.42 35.41
CA LYS A 14 -21.39 4.64 35.86
C LYS A 14 -19.88 4.49 36.10
N LYS A 15 -19.12 3.92 35.17
CA LYS A 15 -17.70 4.29 35.02
C LYS A 15 -17.41 4.69 33.59
N LYS A 16 -17.54 5.99 33.31
CA LYS A 16 -16.89 6.59 32.14
C LYS A 16 -15.37 6.48 32.39
N PRO A 17 -14.56 6.05 31.41
CA PRO A 17 -13.10 6.00 31.58
C PRO A 17 -12.60 7.44 31.78
N THR A 18 -12.14 7.74 32.99
CA THR A 18 -11.51 9.00 33.36
C THR A 18 -10.02 8.94 32.98
N TRP A 19 -9.73 8.88 31.69
CA TRP A 19 -8.41 9.24 31.16
C TRP A 19 -8.62 10.51 30.34
N THR A 20 -8.84 11.62 31.02
CA THR A 20 -8.76 12.94 30.40
C THR A 20 -7.29 13.29 30.22
N ALA A 21 -6.67 12.78 29.15
CA ALA A 21 -5.62 13.58 28.52
C ALA A 21 -6.27 14.94 28.21
N GLY A 22 -5.68 16.05 28.65
CA GLY A 22 -6.28 17.38 28.80
C GLY A 22 -6.81 18.05 27.51
N PHE A 23 -7.69 17.36 26.79
CA PHE A 23 -8.31 17.79 25.56
C PHE A 23 -9.83 17.87 25.78
N PRO A 24 -10.50 18.92 25.30
CA PRO A 24 -11.95 18.99 25.31
C PRO A 24 -12.50 18.00 24.28
N VAL A 25 -12.98 16.85 24.75
CA VAL A 25 -13.64 15.83 23.91
C VAL A 25 -15.14 15.97 24.10
N THR A 26 -15.88 16.15 23.01
CA THR A 26 -17.34 16.10 23.03
C THR A 26 -17.81 14.67 22.72
N THR A 27 -18.71 14.13 23.53
CA THR A 27 -19.31 12.81 23.28
C THR A 27 -20.71 12.99 22.69
N ASN A 28 -20.91 12.62 21.42
CA ASN A 28 -22.24 12.56 20.79
C ASN A 28 -22.62 11.09 20.60
N LYS A 29 -23.78 10.67 21.16
CA LYS A 29 -24.30 9.28 21.08
C LYS A 29 -23.30 8.17 21.46
N GLY A 30 -22.44 8.43 22.44
CA GLY A 30 -21.46 7.43 22.92
C GLY A 30 -20.26 7.21 21.99
N VAL A 31 -20.17 7.94 20.86
CA VAL A 31 -18.99 8.00 20.02
C VAL A 31 -18.11 9.14 20.51
N PHE A 32 -16.81 8.85 20.64
CA PHE A 32 -15.80 9.84 20.97
C PHE A 32 -15.57 10.72 19.74
N VAL A 33 -15.98 11.98 19.78
CA VAL A 33 -15.79 12.93 18.68
C VAL A 33 -14.65 13.86 19.08
N LEU A 34 -13.61 13.90 18.23
CA LEU A 34 -12.51 14.84 18.39
C LEU A 34 -13.02 16.27 18.04
N PRO A 35 -12.50 17.33 18.69
CA PRO A 35 -12.86 18.70 18.33
C PRO A 35 -12.52 18.95 16.85
N GLU A 36 -13.31 19.81 16.19
CA GLU A 36 -13.27 20.08 14.74
C GLU A 36 -11.91 20.57 14.20
N ASN A 37 -11.03 21.06 15.10
CA ASN A 37 -9.65 21.45 14.80
C ASN A 37 -8.65 20.26 14.82
N LEU A 38 -9.08 19.09 15.28
CA LEU A 38 -8.32 17.84 15.29
C LEU A 38 -8.93 16.79 14.34
N THR A 39 -10.08 17.08 13.75
CA THR A 39 -10.59 16.29 12.63
C THR A 39 -9.75 16.62 11.40
N PRO A 40 -9.13 15.62 10.74
CA PRO A 40 -8.56 15.83 9.41
C PRO A 40 -9.62 16.51 8.55
N PRO A 41 -9.25 17.45 7.67
CA PRO A 41 -10.20 18.09 6.78
C PRO A 41 -11.11 17.02 6.18
N ASP A 42 -12.42 17.18 6.32
CA ASP A 42 -13.44 16.25 5.82
C ASP A 42 -13.31 15.98 4.30
N ASN A 43 -12.58 16.87 3.63
CA ASN A 43 -12.17 16.86 2.24
C ASN A 43 -10.70 16.49 1.98
N ALA A 44 -9.95 15.98 2.97
CA ALA A 44 -8.57 15.49 2.76
C ALA A 44 -8.62 14.35 1.74
N SER A 45 -8.37 14.68 0.48
CA SER A 45 -8.54 13.78 -0.63
C SER A 45 -7.44 12.73 -0.57
N TYR A 46 -7.76 11.58 0.03
CA TYR A 46 -6.88 10.41 0.10
C TYR A 46 -6.63 9.76 -1.27
N LEU A 47 -6.70 10.51 -2.36
CA LEU A 47 -6.57 10.05 -3.74
C LEU A 47 -5.24 9.33 -3.94
N THR A 48 -4.15 9.87 -3.38
CA THR A 48 -2.82 9.23 -3.42
C THR A 48 -2.81 7.87 -2.71
N ALA A 49 -3.28 7.82 -1.46
CA ALA A 49 -3.30 6.57 -0.67
C ALA A 49 -4.23 5.51 -1.30
N LYS A 50 -5.41 5.94 -1.79
CA LYS A 50 -6.34 5.07 -2.53
C LYS A 50 -5.73 4.58 -3.84
N GLY A 51 -5.03 5.45 -4.58
CA GLY A 51 -4.35 5.10 -5.82
C GLY A 51 -3.25 4.07 -5.62
N PHE A 52 -2.39 4.24 -4.62
CA PHE A 52 -1.38 3.24 -4.26
C PHE A 52 -2.00 1.92 -3.77
N CYS A 53 -3.09 1.98 -3.00
CA CYS A 53 -3.80 0.77 -2.55
C CYS A 53 -4.41 -0.02 -3.71
N LEU A 54 -5.10 0.67 -4.63
CA LEU A 54 -5.73 0.04 -5.78
C LEU A 54 -4.69 -0.55 -6.75
N THR A 55 -3.62 0.19 -7.02
CA THR A 55 -2.53 -0.28 -7.89
C THR A 55 -1.79 -1.47 -7.26
N SER A 56 -1.53 -1.45 -5.95
CA SER A 56 -0.99 -2.60 -5.21
C SER A 56 -1.85 -3.86 -5.37
N ALA A 57 -3.18 -3.74 -5.23
CA ALA A 57 -4.10 -4.86 -5.40
C ALA A 57 -4.11 -5.43 -6.84
N VAL A 58 -4.03 -4.54 -7.85
CA VAL A 58 -3.92 -4.97 -9.25
C VAL A 58 -2.61 -5.71 -9.50
N TRP A 59 -1.47 -5.17 -9.05
CA TRP A 59 -0.19 -5.83 -9.23
C TRP A 59 -0.06 -7.12 -8.44
N MET A 60 -0.71 -7.25 -7.28
CA MET A 60 -0.79 -8.52 -6.54
C MET A 60 -1.44 -9.61 -7.38
N MET A 61 -2.56 -9.28 -8.04
CA MET A 61 -3.24 -10.21 -8.93
C MET A 61 -2.32 -10.64 -10.08
N VAL A 62 -1.70 -9.67 -10.77
CA VAL A 62 -0.78 -9.94 -11.90
C VAL A 62 0.43 -10.78 -11.45
N ALA A 63 1.07 -10.41 -10.33
CA ALA A 63 2.23 -11.12 -9.82
C ALA A 63 1.88 -12.56 -9.44
N THR A 64 0.75 -12.78 -8.77
CA THR A 64 0.28 -14.12 -8.39
C THR A 64 -0.04 -14.97 -9.61
N LEU A 65 -0.64 -14.40 -10.66
CA LEU A 65 -0.90 -15.11 -11.92
C LEU A 65 0.41 -15.55 -12.60
N ILE A 66 1.43 -14.69 -12.64
CA ILE A 66 2.74 -15.04 -13.20
C ILE A 66 3.42 -16.13 -12.36
N GLY A 67 3.29 -16.06 -11.03
CA GLY A 67 3.78 -17.10 -10.12
C GLY A 67 3.10 -18.45 -10.34
N LEU A 68 1.79 -18.44 -10.61
CA LEU A 68 1.04 -19.64 -10.97
C LEU A 68 1.54 -20.24 -12.29
N VAL A 69 1.78 -19.43 -13.32
CA VAL A 69 2.33 -19.91 -14.60
C VAL A 69 3.72 -20.51 -14.40
N ALA A 70 4.59 -19.86 -13.63
CA ALA A 70 5.91 -20.40 -13.29
C ALA A 70 5.84 -21.73 -12.53
N ALA A 71 4.86 -21.90 -11.64
CA ALA A 71 4.64 -23.15 -10.92
C ALA A 71 4.14 -24.29 -11.83
N ILE A 72 3.27 -23.99 -12.79
CA ILE A 72 2.78 -24.97 -13.78
C ILE A 72 3.94 -25.50 -14.63
N GLU A 73 4.86 -24.62 -15.03
CA GLU A 73 6.02 -24.99 -15.84
C GLU A 73 6.99 -25.94 -15.11
N LEU A 74 7.13 -25.82 -13.78
CA LEU A 74 7.93 -26.76 -13.00
C LEU A 74 7.33 -28.18 -12.95
N VAL A 75 6.02 -28.31 -13.13
CA VAL A 75 5.31 -29.60 -13.12
C VAL A 75 5.19 -30.19 -14.53
N ALA A 76 4.91 -29.35 -15.53
CA ALA A 76 4.68 -29.73 -16.91
C ALA A 76 5.42 -28.78 -17.87
N PRO A 77 6.73 -29.00 -18.11
CA PRO A 77 7.56 -28.10 -18.91
C PRO A 77 7.16 -28.06 -20.40
N ASP A 78 6.44 -29.07 -20.90
CA ASP A 78 6.01 -29.15 -22.30
C ASP A 78 4.98 -28.07 -22.69
N LEU A 79 4.28 -27.47 -21.72
CA LEU A 79 3.23 -26.48 -21.96
C LEU A 79 3.76 -25.13 -22.47
N THR A 80 5.01 -24.77 -22.14
CA THR A 80 5.62 -23.47 -22.47
C THR A 80 6.86 -23.58 -23.35
N ALA A 81 7.26 -24.81 -23.73
CA ALA A 81 8.54 -25.13 -24.39
C ALA A 81 8.82 -24.38 -25.70
N ASN A 82 7.80 -23.82 -26.36
CA ASN A 82 7.96 -23.08 -27.62
C ASN A 82 7.96 -21.55 -27.47
N ILE A 83 7.81 -21.01 -26.25
CA ILE A 83 7.61 -19.57 -26.02
C ILE A 83 8.71 -19.04 -25.11
N ALA A 84 9.68 -18.33 -25.69
CA ALA A 84 10.88 -17.88 -24.99
C ALA A 84 10.63 -16.95 -23.79
N TRP A 85 9.51 -16.21 -23.76
CA TRP A 85 9.15 -15.32 -22.64
C TRP A 85 8.37 -16.04 -21.51
N LEU A 86 7.84 -17.24 -21.75
CA LEU A 86 7.15 -18.06 -20.75
C LEU A 86 8.06 -19.13 -20.16
N LEU A 87 9.38 -18.97 -20.29
CA LEU A 87 10.34 -19.89 -19.70
C LEU A 87 10.54 -19.59 -18.21
N PHE A 88 10.72 -20.63 -17.41
CA PHE A 88 10.81 -20.53 -15.95
C PHE A 88 11.93 -19.59 -15.51
N SER A 89 13.05 -19.62 -16.25
CA SER A 89 14.22 -18.77 -16.04
C SER A 89 13.91 -17.27 -16.16
N ARG A 90 12.89 -16.89 -16.93
CA ARG A 90 12.44 -15.49 -17.10
C ARG A 90 11.20 -15.18 -16.25
N LEU A 91 10.31 -16.15 -16.03
CA LEU A 91 9.11 -15.93 -15.22
C LEU A 91 9.42 -15.76 -13.73
N ARG A 92 10.39 -16.50 -13.18
CA ARG A 92 10.83 -16.36 -11.78
C ARG A 92 11.21 -14.91 -11.45
N PRO A 93 12.13 -14.28 -12.19
CA PRO A 93 12.53 -12.92 -11.84
C PRO A 93 11.43 -11.89 -12.09
N ILE A 94 10.56 -12.10 -13.09
CA ILE A 94 9.38 -11.26 -13.27
C ILE A 94 8.46 -11.36 -12.05
N HIS A 95 8.15 -12.58 -11.59
CA HIS A 95 7.27 -12.82 -10.45
C HIS A 95 7.80 -12.13 -9.18
N VAL A 96 9.04 -12.41 -8.79
CA VAL A 96 9.60 -11.90 -7.53
C VAL A 96 9.70 -10.37 -7.54
N ASN A 97 10.15 -9.77 -8.65
CA ASN A 97 10.21 -8.31 -8.75
C ASN A 97 8.82 -7.66 -8.75
N LEU A 98 7.82 -8.27 -9.40
CA LEU A 98 6.44 -7.75 -9.36
C LEU A 98 5.79 -7.89 -7.99
N VAL A 99 6.05 -8.98 -7.25
CA VAL A 99 5.57 -9.10 -5.86
C VAL A 99 6.20 -8.01 -5.00
N LEU A 100 7.51 -7.80 -5.11
CA LEU A 100 8.23 -6.86 -4.25
C LEU A 100 7.91 -5.40 -4.59
N PHE A 101 8.15 -4.99 -5.84
CA PHE A 101 7.98 -3.59 -6.28
C PHE A 101 6.55 -3.27 -6.72
N GLY A 102 5.75 -4.25 -7.15
CA GLY A 102 4.38 -4.04 -7.60
C GLY A 102 3.34 -4.16 -6.49
N PHE A 103 3.48 -5.16 -5.62
CA PHE A 103 2.52 -5.36 -4.52
C PHE A 103 3.01 -4.73 -3.21
N VAL A 104 4.16 -5.16 -2.69
CA VAL A 104 4.60 -4.81 -1.33
C VAL A 104 4.93 -3.32 -1.21
N THR A 105 5.76 -2.76 -2.10
CA THR A 105 6.15 -1.35 -2.01
C THR A 105 4.96 -0.38 -2.14
N PRO A 106 4.05 -0.50 -3.12
CA PRO A 106 2.87 0.36 -3.22
C PRO A 106 1.92 0.18 -2.04
N GLY A 107 1.78 -1.03 -1.49
CA GLY A 107 0.99 -1.28 -0.29
C GLY A 107 1.56 -0.56 0.94
N LEU A 108 2.89 -0.59 1.11
CA LEU A 108 3.58 0.14 2.18
C LEU A 108 3.46 1.65 1.97
N LEU A 109 3.63 2.15 0.75
CA LEU A 109 3.47 3.58 0.45
C LEU A 109 2.04 4.06 0.70
N ALA A 110 1.02 3.29 0.31
CA ALA A 110 -0.38 3.58 0.62
C ALA A 110 -0.60 3.73 2.13
N SER A 111 -0.02 2.81 2.92
CA SER A 111 -0.12 2.84 4.37
C SER A 111 0.59 4.07 4.96
N ALA A 112 1.78 4.42 4.45
CA ALA A 112 2.53 5.59 4.89
C ALA A 112 1.80 6.90 4.57
N PHE A 113 1.27 7.07 3.35
CA PHE A 113 0.48 8.25 2.96
C PHE A 113 -0.82 8.38 3.76
N TYR A 114 -1.31 7.30 4.36
CA TYR A 114 -2.49 7.33 5.23
C TYR A 114 -2.13 7.63 6.69
N PHE A 115 -1.06 7.03 7.22
CA PHE A 115 -0.67 7.16 8.63
C PHE A 115 0.08 8.47 8.92
N VAL A 116 1.00 8.90 8.05
CA VAL A 116 1.87 10.07 8.30
C VAL A 116 1.05 11.36 8.55
N PRO A 117 0.09 11.76 7.69
CA PRO A 117 -0.72 12.96 7.93
C PRO A 117 -1.53 12.89 9.23
N ARG A 118 -1.95 11.69 9.65
CA ARG A 118 -2.77 11.47 10.85
C ARG A 118 -1.96 11.51 12.14
N LEU A 119 -0.75 10.98 12.11
CA LEU A 119 0.16 11.01 13.25
C LEU A 119 0.65 12.43 13.51
N LEU A 120 0.98 13.17 12.45
CA LEU A 120 1.49 14.54 12.54
C LEU A 120 0.35 15.58 12.63
N ARG A 121 -0.91 15.19 12.37
CA ARG A 121 -2.09 16.07 12.34
C ARG A 121 -1.94 17.25 11.37
N THR A 122 -1.32 16.99 10.22
CA THR A 122 -1.02 17.96 9.14
C THR A 122 -1.59 17.42 7.83
N GLY A 123 -1.94 18.32 6.91
CA GLY A 123 -2.38 17.95 5.57
C GLY A 123 -1.20 17.48 4.73
N LEU A 124 -1.44 16.56 3.79
CA LEU A 124 -0.39 16.13 2.85
C LEU A 124 0.10 17.34 2.04
N TYR A 125 1.43 17.52 1.92
CA TYR A 125 2.02 18.67 1.24
C TYR A 125 1.46 18.90 -0.17
N SER A 126 1.41 17.85 -0.99
CA SER A 126 0.79 17.93 -2.33
C SER A 126 0.20 16.60 -2.79
N GLU A 127 -1.11 16.59 -3.00
CA GLU A 127 -1.81 15.45 -3.59
C GLU A 127 -1.48 15.26 -5.08
N LYS A 128 -1.27 16.34 -5.83
CA LYS A 128 -0.91 16.28 -7.26
C LYS A 128 0.43 15.58 -7.45
N LEU A 129 1.40 15.89 -6.58
CA LEU A 129 2.71 15.24 -6.59
C LEU A 129 2.59 13.77 -6.18
N GLY A 130 1.73 13.46 -5.20
CA GLY A 130 1.41 12.08 -4.83
C GLY A 130 0.85 11.25 -5.99
N ILE A 131 -0.15 11.77 -6.72
CA ILE A 131 -0.72 11.08 -7.89
C ILE A 131 0.32 10.91 -9.00
N LEU A 132 1.18 11.90 -9.24
CA LEU A 132 2.28 11.78 -10.19
C LEU A 132 3.21 10.61 -9.83
N THR A 133 3.55 10.45 -8.55
CA THR A 133 4.37 9.31 -8.10
C THR A 133 3.68 7.96 -8.34
N VAL A 134 2.36 7.86 -8.16
CA VAL A 134 1.59 6.64 -8.48
C VAL A 134 1.71 6.31 -9.96
N VAL A 135 1.51 7.29 -10.84
CA VAL A 135 1.57 7.09 -12.30
C VAL A 135 2.97 6.68 -12.73
N LEU A 136 4.00 7.40 -12.28
CA LEU A 136 5.39 7.09 -12.60
C LEU A 136 5.81 5.71 -12.10
N TRP A 137 5.35 5.31 -10.91
CA TRP A 137 5.60 3.98 -10.36
C TRP A 137 5.02 2.88 -11.26
N ASN A 138 3.77 3.03 -11.70
CA ASN A 138 3.15 2.05 -12.60
C ASN A 138 3.87 1.96 -13.95
N ILE A 139 4.32 3.10 -14.51
CA ILE A 139 5.10 3.10 -15.76
C ILE A 139 6.42 2.34 -15.57
N ALA A 140 7.12 2.56 -14.46
CA ALA A 140 8.36 1.85 -14.15
C ALA A 140 8.13 0.33 -14.01
N LEU A 141 7.03 -0.09 -13.38
CA LEU A 141 6.68 -1.51 -13.24
C LEU A 141 6.33 -2.18 -14.56
N VAL A 142 5.62 -1.49 -15.45
CA VAL A 142 5.33 -2.00 -16.80
C VAL A 142 6.63 -2.14 -17.60
N ALA A 143 7.52 -1.14 -17.54
CA ALA A 143 8.83 -1.22 -18.17
C ALA A 143 9.68 -2.38 -17.62
N LEU A 144 9.64 -2.59 -16.30
CA LEU A 144 10.29 -3.71 -15.63
C LEU A 144 9.80 -5.05 -16.19
N MET A 145 8.48 -5.25 -16.23
CA MET A 145 7.88 -6.48 -16.73
C MET A 145 8.29 -6.77 -18.19
N ILE A 146 8.26 -5.75 -19.05
CA ILE A 146 8.64 -5.88 -20.46
C ILE A 146 10.14 -6.18 -20.61
N SER A 147 10.99 -5.48 -19.87
CA SER A 147 12.45 -5.65 -19.94
C SER A 147 12.91 -7.06 -19.54
N LEU A 148 12.33 -7.59 -18.46
CA LEU A 148 12.62 -8.94 -17.97
C LEU A 148 12.03 -10.01 -18.92
N ALA A 149 10.84 -9.78 -19.48
CA ALA A 149 10.28 -10.67 -20.50
C ALA A 149 11.16 -10.75 -21.77
N ALA A 150 11.74 -9.62 -22.18
CA ALA A 150 12.71 -9.54 -23.27
C ALA A 150 14.06 -10.21 -22.93
N GLY A 151 14.31 -10.54 -21.66
CA GLY A 151 15.52 -11.24 -21.21
C GLY A 151 16.68 -10.31 -20.82
N PHE A 152 16.44 -9.01 -20.68
CA PHE A 152 17.44 -8.07 -20.18
C PHE A 152 17.47 -8.12 -18.65
N THR A 153 18.40 -8.89 -18.08
CA THR A 153 18.61 -9.00 -16.63
C THR A 153 20.08 -8.79 -16.25
N GLN A 154 20.32 -8.22 -15.08
CA GLN A 154 21.65 -8.09 -14.50
C GLN A 154 22.12 -9.35 -13.75
N GLY A 155 21.24 -10.35 -13.56
CA GLY A 155 21.56 -11.62 -12.89
C GLY A 155 21.80 -11.50 -11.38
N ARG A 156 21.44 -10.36 -10.76
CA ARG A 156 21.46 -10.15 -9.31
C ARG A 156 20.05 -10.31 -8.78
N GLU A 157 19.83 -11.29 -7.90
CA GLU A 157 18.50 -11.50 -7.31
C GLU A 157 17.99 -10.20 -6.66
N TYR A 158 16.72 -9.85 -6.91
CA TYR A 158 16.05 -8.62 -6.46
C TYR A 158 16.55 -7.29 -7.08
N ALA A 159 17.60 -7.33 -7.90
CA ALA A 159 18.14 -6.18 -8.65
C ALA A 159 18.32 -6.56 -10.14
N GLU A 160 17.36 -7.31 -10.67
CA GLU A 160 17.44 -7.84 -12.04
C GLU A 160 17.08 -6.81 -13.11
N MET A 161 16.63 -5.64 -12.69
CA MET A 161 16.20 -4.58 -13.58
C MET A 161 17.39 -4.00 -14.34
N ILE A 162 17.13 -3.47 -15.53
CA ILE A 162 18.14 -2.72 -16.26
C ILE A 162 18.36 -1.35 -15.60
N TRP A 163 19.57 -0.81 -15.73
CA TRP A 163 19.98 0.46 -15.11
C TRP A 163 19.02 1.65 -15.35
N PRO A 164 18.31 1.80 -16.50
CA PRO A 164 17.37 2.92 -16.67
C PRO A 164 16.16 2.80 -15.73
N ILE A 165 15.73 1.57 -15.43
CA ILE A 165 14.60 1.30 -14.56
C ILE A 165 15.01 1.50 -13.10
N ASP A 166 16.23 1.08 -12.74
CA ASP A 166 16.78 1.35 -11.41
C ASP A 166 16.79 2.85 -11.11
N VAL A 167 17.30 3.66 -12.04
CA VAL A 167 17.33 5.13 -11.90
C VAL A 167 15.92 5.71 -11.83
N ALA A 168 14.99 5.21 -12.64
CA ALA A 168 13.60 5.67 -12.60
C ALA A 168 12.93 5.39 -11.24
N ILE A 169 13.13 4.19 -10.67
CA ILE A 169 12.58 3.83 -9.36
C ILE A 169 13.19 4.69 -8.25
N VAL A 170 14.51 4.88 -8.26
CA VAL A 170 15.19 5.75 -7.30
C VAL A 170 14.67 7.18 -7.39
N PHE A 171 14.46 7.69 -8.61
CA PHE A 171 13.90 9.03 -8.82
C PHE A 171 12.47 9.16 -8.26
N VAL A 172 11.59 8.21 -8.54
CA VAL A 172 10.22 8.22 -8.00
C VAL A 172 10.23 8.11 -6.48
N PHE A 173 11.11 7.29 -5.92
CA PHE A 173 11.27 7.16 -4.47
C PHE A 173 11.76 8.48 -3.84
N GLY A 174 12.65 9.20 -4.51
CA GLY A 174 13.07 10.54 -4.11
C GLY A 174 11.92 11.56 -4.09
N LEU A 175 11.01 11.50 -5.07
CA LEU A 175 9.81 12.35 -5.08
C LEU A 175 8.86 12.02 -3.92
N VAL A 176 8.68 10.74 -3.62
CA VAL A 176 7.88 10.29 -2.47
C VAL A 176 8.49 10.78 -1.17
N PHE A 177 9.80 10.63 -0.99
CA PHE A 177 10.52 11.10 0.19
C PHE A 177 10.40 12.62 0.35
N PHE A 178 10.56 13.38 -0.74
CA PHE A 178 10.37 14.83 -0.74
C PHE A 178 8.95 15.22 -0.28
N ASN A 179 7.93 14.49 -0.74
CA ASN A 179 6.54 14.72 -0.31
C ASN A 179 6.37 14.45 1.20
N PHE A 180 6.95 13.36 1.71
CA PHE A 180 6.91 13.05 3.13
C PHE A 180 7.68 14.04 4.00
N ALA A 181 8.85 14.49 3.56
CA ALA A 181 9.68 15.42 4.33
C ALA A 181 9.03 16.82 4.47
N MET A 182 8.19 17.20 3.52
CA MET A 182 7.49 18.49 3.51
C MET A 182 6.10 18.44 4.17
N THR A 183 5.63 17.24 4.54
CA THR A 183 4.31 17.01 5.18
C THR A 183 4.44 17.10 6.70
#